data_AF-A0A0R2V0N9-F1
#
_entry.id   AF-A0A0R2V0N9-F1
#
_cell.length_a   1.000
_cell.length_b   1.000
_cell.length_c   1.000
_cell.angle_alpha   90.00
_cell.angle_beta   90.00
_cell.angle_gamma   90.00
#
_symmetry.space_group_name_H-M   'P 1'
#
loop_
_entity.id
_entity.type
_entity.pdbx_description
1 polymer ?
#
loop_
_entity_poly.entity_id
_entity_poly.type
_entity_poly.pdbx_seq_one_letter_code
_entity_poly.pdbx_strand_id
1 'polypeptide(L)'
;MEAPFFGKNVQSMLKLGRAQGVVLSAGLRRGLTVAEYPPAVVKRRISGRGAASKEQLAGFLEAMYTIPIDPKRALDATDALAVATCHALTVQRTATLSAAGALPAKKKSSARASSWAKFLAQNPDREA
;
A
#
# COMPACT_ATOMS: atom_id res chain seq x y z
N MET A 1 -7.20 1.49 2.78
CA MET A 1 -7.65 0.33 1.99
C MET A 1 -6.48 -0.26 1.21
N GLU A 2 -6.60 -1.49 0.77
CA GLU A 2 -5.59 -2.11 -0.10
C GLU A 2 -5.66 -1.47 -1.49
N ALA A 3 -4.50 -1.14 -2.06
CA ALA A 3 -4.41 -0.58 -3.41
C ALA A 3 -4.68 -1.69 -4.44
N PRO A 4 -5.38 -1.39 -5.55
CA PRO A 4 -5.67 -2.39 -6.57
C PRO A 4 -4.38 -2.96 -7.15
N PHE A 5 -4.33 -4.28 -7.28
CA PHE A 5 -3.24 -5.00 -7.95
C PHE A 5 -3.64 -5.35 -9.38
N PHE A 6 -2.65 -5.34 -10.30
CA PHE A 6 -2.88 -5.71 -11.69
C PHE A 6 -3.17 -7.22 -11.80
N GLY A 7 -4.45 -7.57 -11.92
CA GLY A 7 -4.89 -8.94 -12.15
C GLY A 7 -4.83 -9.33 -13.63
N LYS A 8 -4.62 -10.61 -13.92
CA LYS A 8 -4.66 -11.15 -15.29
C LYS A 8 -6.04 -10.98 -15.96
N ASN A 9 -7.12 -10.82 -15.18
CA ASN A 9 -8.49 -10.71 -15.67
C ASN A 9 -9.03 -9.28 -15.51
N VAL A 10 -9.21 -8.60 -16.64
CA VAL A 10 -9.70 -7.21 -16.73
C VAL A 10 -11.10 -7.06 -16.14
N GLN A 11 -12.00 -8.03 -16.31
CA GLN A 11 -13.36 -7.95 -15.79
C GLN A 11 -13.38 -7.99 -14.25
N SER A 12 -12.54 -8.83 -13.65
CA SER A 12 -12.39 -8.88 -12.19
C SER A 12 -11.82 -7.58 -11.64
N MET A 13 -10.84 -6.97 -12.34
CA MET A 13 -10.32 -5.65 -11.97
C MET A 13 -11.39 -4.56 -12.04
N LEU A 14 -12.23 -4.57 -13.08
CA LEU A 14 -13.31 -3.59 -13.22
C LEU A 14 -14.34 -3.71 -12.09
N LYS A 15 -14.70 -4.95 -11.69
CA LYS A 15 -15.59 -5.19 -10.55
C LYS A 15 -15.00 -4.66 -9.26
N LEU A 16 -13.72 -4.94 -9.01
CA LEU A 16 -13.01 -4.45 -7.83
C LEU A 16 -12.94 -2.92 -7.80
N GLY A 17 -12.60 -2.29 -8.92
CA GLY A 17 -12.51 -0.83 -9.03
C GLY A 17 -13.84 -0.13 -8.76
N ARG A 18 -14.97 -0.70 -9.21
CA ARG A 18 -16.31 -0.19 -8.89
C ARG A 18 -16.59 -0.23 -7.39
N ALA A 19 -16.26 -1.34 -6.72
CA ALA A 19 -16.45 -1.47 -5.29
C ALA A 19 -15.59 -0.46 -4.51
N GLN A 20 -14.31 -0.32 -4.87
CA GLN A 20 -13.40 0.66 -4.27
C GLN A 20 -13.87 2.10 -4.50
N GLY A 21 -14.39 2.42 -5.69
CA GLY A 21 -14.95 3.73 -6.00
C GLY A 21 -16.12 4.11 -5.09
N VAL A 22 -17.01 3.16 -4.77
CA VAL A 22 -18.11 3.39 -3.82
C VAL A 22 -17.58 3.64 -2.41
N VAL A 23 -16.59 2.87 -1.96
CA VAL A 23 -15.97 3.04 -0.63
C VAL A 23 -15.27 4.40 -0.52
N LEU A 24 -14.52 4.79 -1.55
CA LEU A 24 -13.87 6.11 -1.64
C LEU A 24 -14.90 7.25 -1.57
N SER A 25 -15.94 7.17 -2.41
CA SER A 25 -17.00 8.19 -2.44
C SER A 25 -17.70 8.31 -1.08
N ALA A 26 -18.02 7.20 -0.44
CA ALA A 26 -18.66 7.18 0.88
C ALA A 26 -17.77 7.76 1.99
N GLY A 27 -16.44 7.52 1.93
CA GLY A 27 -15.47 8.10 2.85
C GLY A 27 -15.33 9.61 2.65
N LEU A 28 -15.13 10.05 1.41
CA LEU A 28 -14.98 11.46 1.05
C LEU A 28 -16.23 12.28 1.41
N ARG A 29 -17.43 11.73 1.16
CA ARG A 29 -18.69 12.38 1.52
C ARG A 29 -18.88 12.56 3.03
N ARG A 30 -18.16 11.78 3.85
CA ARG A 30 -18.11 11.92 5.32
C ARG A 30 -16.90 12.73 5.81
N GLY A 31 -16.10 13.30 4.91
CA GLY A 31 -14.88 14.05 5.27
C GLY A 31 -13.76 13.16 5.82
N LEU A 32 -13.81 11.85 5.59
CA LEU A 32 -12.77 10.93 6.07
C LEU A 32 -11.58 10.93 5.11
N THR A 33 -10.38 11.04 5.66
CA THR A 33 -9.15 10.83 4.89
C THR A 33 -9.00 9.36 4.54
N VAL A 34 -8.84 9.07 3.25
CA VAL A 34 -8.67 7.71 2.76
C VAL A 34 -7.23 7.48 2.35
N ALA A 35 -6.59 6.46 2.92
CA ALA A 35 -5.24 6.05 2.60
C ALA A 35 -5.23 4.71 1.86
N GLU A 36 -4.35 4.56 0.87
CA GLU A 36 -4.17 3.34 0.10
C GLU A 36 -2.78 2.74 0.32
N TYR A 37 -2.71 1.41 0.41
CA TYR A 37 -1.47 0.69 0.64
C TYR A 37 -1.29 -0.45 -0.37
N PRO A 38 -0.18 -0.47 -1.13
CA PRO A 38 0.16 -1.61 -1.98
C PRO A 38 0.33 -2.89 -1.15
N PRO A 39 -0.02 -4.08 -1.66
CA PRO A 39 0.07 -5.33 -0.91
C PRO A 39 1.49 -5.60 -0.35
N ALA A 40 2.52 -5.28 -1.14
CA ALA A 40 3.91 -5.44 -0.71
C ALA A 40 4.30 -4.48 0.42
N VAL A 41 3.67 -3.30 0.52
CA VAL A 41 3.90 -2.35 1.61
C VAL A 41 3.23 -2.84 2.88
N VAL A 42 1.99 -3.35 2.79
CA VAL A 42 1.27 -3.95 3.93
C VAL A 42 2.09 -5.07 4.54
N LYS A 43 2.52 -6.03 3.71
CA LYS A 43 3.37 -7.16 4.13
C LYS A 43 4.66 -6.66 4.79
N ARG A 44 5.38 -5.74 4.14
CA ARG A 44 6.65 -5.21 4.66
C ARG A 44 6.48 -4.48 5.99
N ARG A 45 5.37 -3.76 6.18
CA ARG A 45 5.13 -3.00 7.41
C ARG A 45 4.93 -3.91 8.62
N ILE A 46 4.32 -5.06 8.42
CA ILE A 46 4.00 -6.00 9.50
C ILE A 46 5.14 -7.00 9.72
N SER A 47 5.62 -7.65 8.66
CA SER A 47 6.61 -8.74 8.77
C SER A 47 8.06 -8.30 8.53
N GLY A 48 8.29 -7.04 8.15
CA GLY A 48 9.59 -6.56 7.67
C GLY A 48 9.92 -6.97 6.23
N ARG A 49 9.20 -7.93 5.63
CA ARG A 49 9.46 -8.46 4.28
C ARG A 49 8.25 -8.34 3.36
N GLY A 50 8.39 -7.59 2.27
CA GLY A 50 7.30 -7.36 1.32
C GLY A 50 6.83 -8.61 0.55
N ALA A 51 7.64 -9.66 0.53
CA ALA A 51 7.35 -10.94 -0.12
C ALA A 51 6.77 -12.00 0.84
N ALA A 52 6.37 -11.63 2.06
CA ALA A 52 5.79 -12.57 3.01
C ALA A 52 4.52 -13.24 2.45
N SER A 53 4.32 -14.51 2.80
CA SER A 53 3.11 -15.26 2.43
C SER A 53 1.89 -14.78 3.23
N LYS A 54 0.67 -15.12 2.78
CA LYS A 54 -0.56 -14.75 3.51
C LYS A 54 -0.63 -15.46 4.87
N GLU A 55 -0.15 -16.70 4.92
CA GLU A 55 -0.09 -17.52 6.14
C GLU A 55 0.90 -16.93 7.14
N GLN A 56 2.08 -16.48 6.67
CA GLN A 56 3.02 -15.77 7.53
C GLN A 56 2.40 -14.49 8.08
N LEU A 57 1.73 -13.71 7.23
CA LEU A 57 1.07 -12.47 7.65
C LEU A 57 -0.02 -12.72 8.70
N ALA A 58 -0.82 -13.79 8.54
CA ALA A 58 -1.81 -14.21 9.52
C ALA A 58 -1.17 -14.55 10.87
N GLY A 59 -0.08 -15.33 10.87
CA GLY A 59 0.64 -15.66 12.11
C GLY A 59 1.23 -14.43 12.81
N PHE A 60 1.73 -13.44 12.05
CA PHE A 60 2.17 -12.16 12.63
C PHE A 60 1.02 -11.40 13.31
N LEU A 61 -0.17 -11.40 12.70
CA LEU A 61 -1.33 -10.71 13.24
C LEU A 61 -1.91 -11.43 14.46
N GLU A 62 -1.96 -12.76 14.43
CA GLU A 62 -2.35 -13.60 15.57
C GLU A 62 -1.43 -13.36 16.77
N ALA A 63 -0.11 -13.32 16.54
CA ALA A 63 0.85 -13.00 17.60
C ALA A 63 0.71 -11.56 18.13
N MET A 64 0.44 -10.59 17.24
CA MET A 64 0.35 -9.17 17.60
C MET A 64 -0.92 -8.83 18.39
N TYR A 65 -2.05 -9.44 18.04
CA TYR A 65 -3.36 -9.14 18.63
C TYR A 65 -3.85 -10.23 19.59
N THR A 66 -3.11 -11.33 19.74
CA THR A 66 -3.48 -12.46 20.60
C THR A 66 -4.88 -13.00 20.26
N ILE A 67 -5.19 -13.08 18.97
CA ILE A 67 -6.46 -13.59 18.44
C ILE A 67 -6.21 -14.84 17.59
N PRO A 68 -7.01 -15.91 17.74
CA PRO A 68 -6.89 -17.08 16.90
C PRO A 68 -7.29 -16.73 15.46
N ILE A 69 -6.38 -16.88 14.51
CA ILE A 69 -6.66 -16.64 13.08
C ILE A 69 -6.46 -17.95 12.34
N ASP A 70 -7.54 -18.52 11.80
CA ASP A 70 -7.42 -19.60 10.83
C ASP A 70 -7.10 -19.01 9.44
N PRO A 71 -5.86 -19.17 8.94
CA PRO A 71 -5.44 -18.59 7.67
C PRO A 71 -6.22 -19.15 6.46
N LYS A 72 -6.92 -20.28 6.61
CA LYS A 72 -7.71 -20.89 5.52
C LYS A 72 -9.16 -20.38 5.47
N ARG A 73 -9.70 -19.88 6.59
CA ARG A 73 -11.12 -19.52 6.72
C ARG A 73 -11.38 -18.02 6.81
N ALA A 74 -10.38 -17.22 7.18
CA ALA A 74 -10.54 -15.79 7.47
C ALA A 74 -9.71 -14.87 6.57
N LEU A 75 -9.52 -15.24 5.29
CA LEU A 75 -8.64 -14.51 4.37
C LEU A 75 -9.01 -13.02 4.23
N ASP A 76 -10.28 -12.70 3.96
CA ASP A 76 -10.73 -11.31 3.76
C ASP A 76 -10.64 -10.48 5.06
N ALA A 77 -10.99 -11.08 6.20
CA ALA A 77 -10.91 -10.42 7.50
C ALA A 77 -9.46 -10.17 7.92
N THR A 78 -8.56 -11.12 7.63
CA THR A 78 -7.13 -11.00 7.89
C THR A 78 -6.51 -9.91 7.02
N ASP A 79 -6.89 -9.85 5.74
CA ASP A 79 -6.41 -8.81 4.82
C ASP A 79 -6.91 -7.41 5.26
N ALA A 80 -8.16 -7.29 5.73
CA ALA A 80 -8.68 -6.04 6.28
C ALA A 80 -7.93 -5.60 7.56
N LEU A 81 -7.69 -6.54 8.48
CA LEU A 81 -6.90 -6.29 9.69
C LEU A 81 -5.48 -5.86 9.32
N ALA A 82 -4.82 -6.56 8.39
CA ALA A 82 -3.48 -6.21 7.94
C ALA A 82 -3.38 -4.78 7.41
N VAL A 83 -4.36 -4.34 6.60
CA VAL A 83 -4.40 -2.97 6.08
C VAL A 83 -4.59 -1.95 7.20
N ALA A 84 -5.46 -2.24 8.17
CA ALA A 84 -5.67 -1.37 9.33
C ALA A 84 -4.40 -1.25 10.18
N THR A 85 -3.73 -2.37 10.48
CA THR A 85 -2.46 -2.41 11.20
C THR A 85 -1.38 -1.64 10.44
N CYS A 86 -1.28 -1.83 9.13
CA CYS A 86 -0.35 -1.08 8.28
C CYS A 86 -0.59 0.44 8.36
N HIS A 87 -1.85 0.88 8.35
CA HIS A 87 -2.20 2.29 8.51
C HIS A 87 -1.77 2.81 9.89
N ALA A 88 -2.13 2.11 10.97
CA ALA A 88 -1.77 2.48 12.34
C ALA A 88 -0.24 2.62 12.52
N LEU A 89 0.53 1.63 12.07
CA LEU A 89 1.99 1.65 12.12
C LEU A 89 2.59 2.79 11.27
N THR A 90 1.95 3.14 10.16
CA THR A 90 2.38 4.23 9.29
C THR A 90 2.15 5.58 9.96
N VAL A 91 0.96 5.80 10.52
CA VAL A 91 0.59 7.05 11.23
C VAL A 91 1.45 7.23 12.48
N GLN A 92 1.62 6.17 13.28
CA GLN A 92 2.48 6.20 14.47
C GLN A 92 3.92 6.56 14.10
N ARG A 93 4.48 5.95 13.05
CA ARG A 93 5.83 6.28 12.57
C ARG A 93 5.94 7.74 12.12
N THR A 94 4.94 8.26 11.41
CA THR A 94 4.97 9.67 11.01
C THR A 94 4.88 10.61 12.20
N ALA A 95 4.08 10.29 13.21
CA ALA A 95 3.97 11.07 14.44
C ALA A 95 5.29 11.07 15.23
N THR A 96 5.91 9.90 15.41
CA THR A 96 7.19 9.80 16.14
C THR A 96 8.33 10.54 15.42
N LEU A 97 8.42 10.41 14.10
CA LEU A 97 9.43 11.12 13.30
C LEU A 97 9.18 12.63 13.27
N SER A 98 7.91 13.07 13.28
CA SER A 98 7.56 14.49 13.40
C SER A 98 7.96 15.05 14.76
N ALA A 99 7.68 14.34 15.84
CA ALA A 99 8.07 14.75 17.19
C ALA A 99 9.60 14.79 17.37
N ALA A 100 10.32 13.88 16.73
CA ALA A 100 11.78 13.81 16.78
C ALA A 100 12.49 14.79 15.82
N GLY A 101 11.76 15.65 15.09
CA GLY A 101 12.34 16.54 14.07
C GLY A 101 13.00 15.80 12.89
N ALA A 102 12.79 14.49 12.78
CA ALA A 102 13.47 13.58 11.86
C ALA A 102 12.54 13.09 10.74
N LEU A 103 11.54 13.90 10.36
CA LEU A 103 10.72 13.58 9.19
C LEU A 103 11.65 13.37 7.99
N PRO A 104 11.53 12.24 7.26
CA PRO A 104 12.24 12.09 6.02
C PRO A 104 11.73 13.19 5.10
N ALA A 105 12.60 14.16 4.79
CA ALA A 105 12.32 15.13 3.74
C ALA A 105 11.80 14.34 2.53
N LYS A 106 10.65 14.73 1.96
CA LYS A 106 10.20 14.19 0.67
C LYS A 106 11.38 14.39 -0.28
N LYS A 107 12.16 13.33 -0.55
CA LYS A 107 13.10 13.33 -1.67
C LYS A 107 12.21 13.53 -2.89
N LYS A 108 12.17 14.76 -3.41
CA LYS A 108 11.67 15.02 -4.75
C LYS A 108 12.45 14.06 -5.64
N SER A 109 11.78 13.06 -6.20
CA SER A 109 12.39 12.18 -7.18
C SER A 109 12.65 13.03 -8.44
N SER A 110 13.75 13.78 -8.45
CA SER A 110 14.22 14.57 -9.60
C SER A 110 14.66 13.69 -10.77
N ALA A 111 14.63 12.36 -10.61
CA ALA A 111 15.14 11.39 -11.56
C ALA A 111 14.37 11.34 -12.89
N ARG A 112 13.14 11.87 -13.00
CA ARG A 112 12.38 11.78 -14.27
C ARG A 112 12.82 12.80 -15.31
N ALA A 113 13.11 14.05 -14.91
CA ALA A 113 13.55 15.09 -15.84
C ALA A 113 15.00 14.87 -16.32
N SER A 114 15.90 14.46 -15.41
CA SER A 114 17.29 14.12 -15.77
C SER A 114 17.39 12.87 -16.65
N SER A 115 16.50 11.88 -16.45
CA SER A 115 16.50 10.65 -17.24
C SER A 115 16.01 10.86 -18.68
N TRP A 116 15.07 11.79 -18.92
CA TRP A 116 14.58 12.06 -20.27
C TRP A 116 15.59 12.83 -21.12
N ALA A 117 16.24 13.85 -20.56
CA ALA A 117 17.31 14.56 -21.25
C ALA A 117 18.48 13.62 -21.61
N LYS A 118 18.85 12.72 -20.69
CA LYS A 118 19.88 11.70 -20.94
C LYS A 118 19.45 10.66 -21.99
N PHE A 119 18.17 10.31 -22.03
CA PHE A 119 17.61 9.37 -23.01
C PHE A 119 17.64 9.96 -24.43
N LEU A 120 17.25 11.22 -24.61
CA LEU A 120 17.31 11.91 -25.90
C LEU A 120 18.75 12.09 -26.37
N ALA A 121 19.67 12.45 -25.46
CA ALA A 121 21.10 12.51 -25.78
C ALA A 121 21.70 11.16 -26.26
N GLN A 122 21.10 10.04 -25.86
CA GLN A 122 21.52 8.69 -26.28
C GLN A 122 20.76 8.18 -27.51
N ASN A 123 19.62 8.79 -27.87
CA ASN A 123 18.75 8.38 -28.97
C ASN A 123 18.29 9.63 -29.75
N PRO A 124 19.21 10.31 -30.47
CA PRO A 124 18.93 11.54 -31.19
C PRO A 124 17.97 11.36 -32.37
N ASP A 125 17.74 10.11 -32.81
CA ASP A 125 16.77 9.72 -33.82
C ASP A 125 15.30 9.83 -33.35
N ARG A 126 15.07 10.04 -32.04
CA ARG A 126 13.74 10.07 -31.43
C ARG A 126 13.21 11.48 -31.14
N GLU A 127 13.93 12.52 -31.52
CA GLU A 127 13.44 13.91 -31.52
C GLU A 127 12.68 14.18 -32.82
N ALA A 128 11.41 13.76 -32.87
CA ALA A 128 10.49 14.06 -33.97
C ALA A 128 9.11 14.43 -33.43
#